data_AF-A0A0F9G987-F1
#
_entry.id   AF-A0A0F9G987-F1
#
_cell.length_a   1.000
_cell.length_b   1.000
_cell.length_c   1.000
_cell.angle_alpha   90.00
_cell.angle_beta   90.00
_cell.angle_gamma   90.00
#
_symmetry.space_group_name_H-M   'P 1'
#
loop_
_entity.id
_entity.type
_entity.pdbx_description
1 polymer ?
#
loop_
_entity_poly.entity_id
_entity_poly.type
_entity_poly.pdbx_seq_one_letter_code
_entity_poly.pdbx_strand_id
1 'polypeptide(L)' 'MRSDLIRFLRYLQVEKGFSQGTIEAYRGDVGKGLIPVLQRRGIFEAGDVTRAHIRAFLEHLAMVRGNSNTVR' A
#
# COMPACT_ATOMS: atom_id res chain seq x y z
N MET A 1 -0.70 0.43 12.23
CA MET A 1 -0.88 0.46 10.74
C MET A 1 -2.21 0.98 10.19
N ARG A 2 -3.41 0.43 10.50
CA ARG A 2 -4.68 0.89 9.85
C ARG A 2 -5.01 2.36 10.12
N SER A 3 -4.84 2.79 11.36
CA SER A 3 -5.05 4.19 11.76
C SER A 3 -4.06 5.13 11.05
N ASP A 4 -2.82 4.68 10.86
CA ASP A 4 -1.78 5.44 10.15
C ASP A 4 -2.13 5.62 8.67
N LEU A 5 -2.66 4.56 8.03
CA LEU A 5 -3.16 4.65 6.65
C LEU A 5 -4.29 5.67 6.52
N ILE A 6 -5.24 5.69 7.45
CA ILE A 6 -6.35 6.67 7.41
C ILE A 6 -5.81 8.10 7.52
N ARG A 7 -4.89 8.35 8.46
CA ARG A 7 -4.26 9.66 8.62
C ARG A 7 -3.47 10.07 7.37
N PHE A 8 -2.71 9.14 6.79
CA PHE A 8 -1.94 9.38 5.58
C PHE A 8 -2.82 9.70 4.36
N LEU A 9 -3.90 8.94 4.14
CA LEU A 9 -4.83 9.20 3.05
C LEU A 9 -5.53 10.56 3.22
N ARG A 10 -5.90 10.92 4.45
CA ARG A 10 -6.47 12.25 4.72
C ARG A 10 -5.47 13.37 4.43
N TYR A 11 -4.21 13.19 4.82
CA TYR A 11 -3.14 14.12 4.48
C TYR A 11 -2.98 14.29 2.96
N LEU A 12 -2.96 13.20 2.19
CA LEU A 12 -2.89 13.28 0.73
C LEU A 12 -4.09 13.99 0.11
N GLN A 13 -5.28 13.77 0.66
CA GLN A 13 -6.50 14.39 0.15
C GLN A 13 -6.54 15.89 0.45
N VAL A 14 -6.28 16.28 1.69
CA VAL A 14 -6.45 17.68 2.16
C VAL A 14 -5.23 18.52 1.81
N GLU A 15 -4.03 18.04 2.12
CA GLU A 15 -2.80 18.84 2.02
C GLU A 15 -2.16 18.74 0.64
N LYS A 16 -2.36 17.62 -0.08
CA LYS A 16 -1.81 17.41 -1.42
C LYS A 16 -2.85 17.52 -2.53
N GLY A 17 -4.12 17.71 -2.18
CA GLY A 17 -5.20 17.90 -3.16
C GLY A 17 -5.42 16.70 -4.08
N PHE A 18 -5.07 15.48 -3.65
CA PHE A 18 -5.25 14.30 -4.48
C PHE A 18 -6.74 14.00 -4.70
N SER A 19 -7.09 13.58 -5.92
CA SER A 19 -8.47 13.26 -6.28
C SER A 19 -9.03 12.10 -5.44
N GLN A 20 -10.34 12.05 -5.24
CA GLN A 20 -11.00 10.95 -4.54
C GLN A 20 -10.66 9.59 -5.17
N GLY A 21 -10.59 9.50 -6.50
CA GLY A 21 -10.19 8.28 -7.20
C GLY A 21 -8.78 7.83 -6.86
N THR A 22 -7.83 8.76 -6.78
CA THR A 22 -6.44 8.49 -6.36
C THR A 22 -6.40 7.99 -4.91
N ILE A 23 -7.17 8.62 -4.01
CA ILE A 23 -7.27 8.20 -2.61
C ILE A 23 -7.83 6.79 -2.48
N GLU A 24 -8.84 6.43 -3.27
CA GLU A 24 -9.41 5.09 -3.27
C GLU A 24 -8.47 4.04 -3.86
N ALA A 25 -7.73 4.37 -4.91
CA ALA A 25 -6.67 3.51 -5.44
C ALA A 25 -5.62 3.22 -4.36
N TYR A 26 -5.10 4.24 -3.68
CA TYR A 26 -4.12 4.05 -2.59
C TYR A 26 -4.68 3.29 -1.40
N ARG A 27 -5.97 3.50 -1.06
CA ARG A 27 -6.65 2.70 -0.05
C ARG A 27 -6.70 1.22 -0.44
N GLY A 28 -6.94 0.93 -1.72
CA GLY A 28 -6.88 -0.41 -2.28
C GLY A 28 -5.47 -1.00 -2.19
N ASP A 29 -4.50 -0.33 -2.79
CA ASP A 29 -3.12 -0.82 -2.91
C ASP A 29 -2.47 -1.06 -1.54
N VAL A 30 -2.60 -0.10 -0.62
CA VAL A 30 -1.97 -0.19 0.70
C VAL A 30 -2.85 -0.97 1.68
N GLY A 31 -4.14 -0.61 1.76
CA GLY A 31 -5.04 -1.15 2.78
C GLY A 31 -5.49 -2.59 2.52
N LYS A 32 -5.84 -2.91 1.27
CA LYS A 32 -6.27 -4.26 0.87
C LYS A 32 -5.12 -5.10 0.33
N GLY A 33 -4.10 -4.48 -0.26
CA GLY A 33 -2.93 -5.16 -0.81
C GLY A 33 -1.82 -5.37 0.23
N LEU A 34 -1.08 -4.32 0.53
CA LEU A 34 0.18 -4.41 1.29
C LEU A 34 -0.01 -4.81 2.76
N ILE A 35 -0.91 -4.14 3.50
CA ILE A 35 -1.05 -4.34 4.96
C ILE A 35 -1.35 -5.81 5.32
N PRO A 36 -2.28 -6.53 4.66
CA PRO A 36 -2.52 -7.94 4.97
C PRO A 36 -1.31 -8.84 4.73
N VAL A 37 -0.49 -8.54 3.71
CA VAL A 37 0.75 -9.29 3.43
C VAL A 37 1.77 -9.07 4.55
N LEU A 38 1.93 -7.84 5.03
CA LEU A 38 2.81 -7.51 6.14
C LEU A 38 2.37 -8.18 7.44
N GLN A 39 1.07 -8.15 7.74
CA GLN A 39 0.51 -8.79 8.93
C GLN A 39 0.72 -10.30 8.96
N ARG A 40 0.57 -10.99 7.80
CA ARG A 40 0.89 -12.42 7.69
C ARG A 40 2.37 -12.74 7.95
N ARG A 41 3.25 -11.74 7.82
CA ARG A 41 4.69 -11.85 8.10
C ARG A 41 5.07 -11.33 9.50
N GLY A 42 4.08 -11.07 10.36
CA GLY A 42 4.29 -10.61 11.74
C GLY A 42 4.64 -9.13 11.88
N ILE A 43 4.44 -8.32 10.83
CA ILE A 43 4.74 -6.89 10.83
C ILE A 43 3.43 -6.13 11.05
N PHE A 44 3.34 -5.38 12.16
CA PHE A 44 2.11 -4.73 12.61
C PHE A 44 2.20 -3.20 12.67
N GLU A 45 3.43 -2.66 12.79
CA GLU A 45 3.69 -1.23 12.80
C GLU A 45 4.37 -0.76 11.51
N ALA A 46 4.05 0.49 11.11
CA ALA A 46 4.62 1.08 9.90
C ALA A 46 6.14 1.30 10.04
N GLY A 47 6.63 1.56 11.26
CA GLY A 47 8.05 1.73 11.56
C GLY A 47 8.88 0.46 11.37
N ASP A 48 8.26 -0.71 11.43
CA ASP A 48 8.92 -2.01 11.25
C ASP A 48 9.02 -2.41 9.76
N VAL A 49 8.42 -1.62 8.86
CA VAL A 49 8.41 -1.91 7.43
C VAL A 49 9.76 -1.53 6.82
N THR A 50 10.47 -2.54 6.30
CA THR A 50 11.74 -2.36 5.61
C THR A 50 11.56 -2.31 4.10
N ARG A 51 12.59 -1.84 3.39
CA ARG A 51 12.66 -1.92 1.92
C ARG A 51 12.55 -3.36 1.41
N ALA A 52 13.06 -4.34 2.16
CA ALA A 52 12.97 -5.75 1.79
C ALA A 52 11.52 -6.26 1.81
N HIS A 53 10.72 -5.80 2.78
CA HIS A 53 9.30 -6.14 2.85
C HIS A 53 8.53 -5.60 1.63
N ILE A 54 8.80 -4.35 1.25
CA ILE A 54 8.19 -3.73 0.07
C ILE A 54 8.60 -4.45 -1.22
N ARG A 55 9.90 -4.74 -1.39
CA ARG A 55 10.41 -5.49 -2.55
C ARG A 55 9.71 -6.84 -2.70
N ALA A 56 9.66 -7.62 -1.63
CA ALA A 56 9.04 -8.94 -1.65
C ALA A 56 7.52 -8.88 -1.91
N PHE A 57 6.84 -7.79 -1.54
CA PHE A 57 5.45 -7.57 -1.91
C PHE A 57 5.29 -7.28 -3.41
N LEU A 58 6.14 -6.43 -3.99
CA LEU A 58 6.12 -6.12 -5.41
C LEU A 58 6.44 -7.35 -6.27
N GLU A 59 7.40 -8.17 -5.84
CA GLU A 59 7.71 -9.47 -6.47
C GLU A 59 6.50 -10.42 -6.43
N HIS A 60 5.81 -10.50 -5.29
CA HIS A 60 4.57 -11.27 -5.16
C HIS A 60 3.48 -10.78 -6.12
N LEU A 61 3.29 -9.46 -6.23
CA LEU A 61 2.32 -8.89 -7.18
C LEU A 61 2.67 -9.23 -8.63
N ALA A 62 3.94 -9.17 -9.01
CA ALA A 62 4.40 -9.52 -10.35
C ALA A 62 4.08 -10.99 -10.71
N MET A 63 4.25 -11.89 -9.73
CA MET A 63 3.95 -13.32 -9.88
C MET A 63 2.45 -13.61 -9.96
N VAL A 64 1.63 -12.95 -9.14
CA VAL A 64 0.17 -13.20 -9.07
C VAL A 64 -0.58 -12.59 -10.25
N ARG A 65 -0.12 -11.44 -10.76
CA ARG A 65 -0.88 -10.65 -11.74
C ARG A 65 -0.54 -10.88 -13.20
N GLY A 66 0.47 -11.69 -13.52
CA GLY A 66 0.87 -12.00 -14.91
C GLY A 66 0.80 -10.79 -15.84
N ASN A 67 1.84 -9.93 -15.85
CA ASN A 67 1.92 -8.76 -16.74
C ASN A 67 0.71 -7.82 -16.67
N SER A 68 0.41 -7.26 -15.49
CA SER A 68 -0.51 -6.12 -15.40
C SER A 68 0.19 -4.83 -15.84
N ASN A 69 -0.42 -4.11 -16.79
CA ASN A 69 0.02 -2.84 -17.40
C ASN A 69 0.13 -1.64 -16.44
N THR A 70 0.42 -1.84 -15.15
CA THR A 70 0.73 -0.75 -14.22
C THR A 70 2.14 -0.15 -14.45
N VAL A 71 2.78 -0.55 -15.56
CA VAL A 71 3.98 0.06 -16.12
C VAL A 71 3.69 0.44 -17.58
N ARG A 72 3.12 1.63 -17.79
CA ARG A 72 3.61 2.63 -18.76
C ARG A 72 2.85 3.94 -18.64
#